data_AF-A0A5C5ZK25-F1
#
_entry.id   AF-A0A5C5ZK25-F1
#
_cell.length_a   1.000
_cell.length_b   1.000
_cell.length_c   1.000
_cell.angle_alpha   90.00
_cell.angle_beta   90.00
_cell.angle_gamma   90.00
#
_symmetry.space_group_name_H-M   'P 1'
#
loop_
_entity.id
_entity.type
_entity.pdbx_description
1 polymer ?
#
loop_
_entity_poly.entity_id
_entity_poly.type
_entity_poly.pdbx_seq_one_letter_code
_entity_poly.pdbx_strand_id
1 'polypeptide(L)'
;MRSAIDSIKTQYDGIIIECEDAEDESEDFYIGSVLSTNDEKVTLQHFDGLGTWEDAPSIIMLSDISLVQFDTPYVNTFWKYLAEPSAPKDNP
;
A
#
# COMPACT_ATOMS: atom_id res chain seq x y z
N MET A 1 0.12 15.17 -2.17
CA MET A 1 -0.03 13.72 -1.96
C MET A 1 0.09 13.33 -0.49
N ARG A 2 1.27 13.43 0.15
CA ARG A 2 1.52 13.08 1.57
C ARG A 2 0.40 13.48 2.55
N SER A 3 0.09 14.77 2.66
CA SER A 3 -0.89 15.26 3.64
C SER A 3 -2.30 14.71 3.44
N ALA A 4 -2.68 14.37 2.20
CA ALA A 4 -3.96 13.71 1.92
C ALA A 4 -3.95 12.27 2.43
N ILE A 5 -2.89 11.52 2.16
CA ILE A 5 -2.70 10.15 2.66
C ILE A 5 -2.71 10.15 4.20
N ASP A 6 -1.99 11.08 4.84
CA ASP A 6 -1.96 11.18 6.30
C ASP A 6 -3.30 11.49 6.94
N SER A 7 -4.10 12.33 6.30
CA SER A 7 -5.41 12.70 6.81
C SER A 7 -6.45 11.58 6.65
N ILE A 8 -6.28 10.70 5.66
CA ILE A 8 -7.27 9.68 5.29
C ILE A 8 -6.92 8.32 5.90
N LYS A 9 -5.63 7.99 6.06
CA LYS A 9 -5.18 6.70 6.63
C LYS A 9 -5.70 6.41 8.05
N THR A 10 -6.14 7.43 8.78
CA THR A 10 -6.74 7.26 10.11
C THR A 10 -8.20 6.81 10.07
N GLN A 11 -8.84 6.87 8.90
CA GLN A 11 -10.25 6.51 8.69
C GLN A 11 -10.42 5.16 7.97
N TYR A 12 -9.40 4.73 7.22
CA TYR A 12 -9.44 3.52 6.43
C TYR A 12 -8.16 2.71 6.63
N ASP A 13 -8.31 1.42 6.89
CA ASP A 13 -7.19 0.52 7.14
C ASP A 13 -6.40 0.20 5.86
N GLY A 14 -7.10 0.19 4.72
CA GLY A 14 -6.57 -0.19 3.41
C GLY A 14 -6.51 0.94 2.39
N ILE A 15 -5.48 0.88 1.54
CA ILE A 15 -5.20 1.81 0.45
C ILE A 15 -4.77 1.04 -0.80
N ILE A 16 -5.07 1.57 -1.98
CA ILE A 16 -4.43 1.19 -3.24
C ILE A 16 -3.51 2.33 -3.69
N ILE A 17 -2.31 1.98 -4.12
CA ILE A 17 -1.35 2.89 -4.75
C ILE A 17 -0.97 2.30 -6.11
N GLU A 18 -1.14 3.09 -7.16
CA GLU A 18 -0.68 2.75 -8.51
C GLU A 18 0.42 3.73 -8.90
N CYS A 19 1.46 3.21 -9.53
CA CYS A 19 2.56 3.99 -10.12
C CYS A 19 2.61 3.64 -11.61
N GLU A 20 2.46 4.67 -12.44
CA GLU A 20 2.59 4.55 -13.90
C GLU A 20 3.98 5.03 -14.28
N ASP A 21 4.77 4.17 -14.93
CA ASP A 21 5.98 4.59 -15.63
C ASP A 21 5.63 4.86 -17.11
N ALA A 22 6.03 6.03 -17.61
CA ALA A 22 5.82 6.38 -19.02
C ALA A 22 6.91 5.79 -19.94
N GLU A 23 8.05 5.39 -19.37
CA GLU A 23 9.20 4.85 -20.09
C GLU A 23 9.18 3.31 -20.14
N ASP A 24 8.68 2.66 -19.09
CA ASP A 24 8.48 1.22 -19.01
C ASP A 24 6.97 0.91 -19.02
N GLU A 25 6.50 -0.01 -19.86
CA GLU A 25 5.07 -0.42 -19.91
C GLU A 25 4.64 -1.24 -18.67
N SER A 26 5.32 -1.07 -17.53
CA SER A 26 5.01 -1.71 -16.26
C SER A 26 4.25 -0.75 -15.36
N GLU A 27 3.05 -1.15 -14.95
CA GLU A 27 2.26 -0.48 -13.94
C GLU A 27 2.47 -1.19 -12.60
N ASP A 28 3.07 -0.49 -11.63
CA ASP A 28 3.23 -1.02 -10.28
C ASP A 28 1.91 -0.82 -9.51
N PHE A 29 1.37 -1.92 -8.98
CA PHE A 29 0.13 -1.94 -8.21
C PHE A 29 0.39 -2.42 -6.79
N TYR A 30 0.00 -1.62 -5.81
CA TYR A 30 0.09 -1.97 -4.39
C TYR A 30 -1.26 -1.86 -3.71
N ILE A 31 -1.61 -2.87 -2.91
CA ILE A 31 -2.75 -2.85 -1.99
C ILE A 31 -2.27 -3.24 -0.59
N GLY A 32 -2.62 -2.44 0.41
CA GLY A 32 -2.02 -2.62 1.72
C GLY A 32 -2.39 -1.55 2.75
N SER A 33 -1.64 -1.50 3.84
CA SER A 33 -1.81 -0.55 4.94
C SER A 33 -0.64 0.40 5.06
N VAL A 34 -0.92 1.68 5.28
CA VAL A 34 0.11 2.73 5.42
C VAL A 34 0.76 2.63 6.79
N LEU A 35 2.02 2.23 6.83
CA LEU A 35 2.81 2.21 8.07
C LEU A 35 3.30 3.61 8.44
N SER A 36 3.85 4.33 7.45
CA SER A 36 4.36 5.68 7.66
C SER A 36 4.44 6.46 6.35
N THR A 37 4.58 7.76 6.49
CA THR A 37 4.75 8.72 5.39
C THR A 37 5.81 9.73 5.81
N ASN A 38 6.50 10.30 4.83
CA ASN A 38 7.30 11.50 5.01
C ASN A 38 7.18 12.38 3.77
N ASP A 39 8.03 13.39 3.64
CA ASP A 39 7.95 14.37 2.55
C ASP A 39 8.29 13.78 1.17
N GLU A 40 8.92 12.60 1.12
CA GLU A 40 9.42 11.97 -0.12
C GLU A 40 8.72 10.66 -0.44
N LYS A 41 8.26 9.90 0.58
CA LYS A 41 7.82 8.52 0.41
C LYS A 41 6.68 8.10 1.32
N VAL A 42 6.03 7.01 0.92
CA VAL A 42 5.08 6.22 1.70
C VAL A 42 5.69 4.85 1.95
N THR A 43 5.61 4.38 3.19
CA THR A 43 5.96 3.00 3.55
C THR A 43 4.67 2.21 3.72
N LEU A 44 4.52 1.16 2.92
CA LEU A 44 3.31 0.36 2.82
C LEU A 44 3.60 -1.09 3.20
N GLN A 45 2.85 -1.63 4.17
CA GLN A 45 2.75 -3.07 4.32
C GLN A 45 1.74 -3.54 3.27
N HIS A 46 2.17 -4.31 2.27
CA HIS A 46 1.31 -4.75 1.17
C HIS A 46 1.19 -6.27 1.14
N PHE A 47 0.20 -6.76 0.39
CA PHE A 47 -0.04 -8.18 0.16
C PHE A 47 -0.26 -8.45 -1.33
N ASP A 48 0.02 -9.68 -1.75
CA ASP A 48 -0.11 -10.11 -3.14
C ASP A 48 -1.57 -10.42 -3.54
N GLY A 49 -1.79 -10.76 -4.81
CA GLY A 49 -3.13 -11.13 -5.32
C GLY A 49 -3.75 -12.37 -4.67
N LEU A 50 -3.01 -13.13 -3.86
CA LEU A 50 -3.48 -14.27 -3.09
C LEU A 50 -3.79 -13.92 -1.63
N GLY A 51 -3.57 -12.67 -1.21
CA GLY A 51 -3.76 -12.22 0.17
C GLY A 51 -2.59 -12.59 1.09
N THR A 52 -1.41 -12.88 0.53
CA THR A 52 -0.20 -13.14 1.32
C THR A 52 0.50 -11.83 1.58
N TRP A 53 0.67 -11.47 2.86
CA TRP A 53 1.46 -10.30 3.23
C TRP A 53 2.92 -10.49 2.87
N GLU A 54 3.52 -9.43 2.36
CA GLU A 54 4.93 -9.40 2.01
C GLU A 54 5.80 -9.33 3.28
N ASP A 55 6.91 -10.06 3.28
CA ASP A 55 7.79 -10.17 4.46
C ASP A 55 8.40 -8.80 4.85
N ALA A 56 8.57 -7.90 3.87
CA ALA A 56 9.11 -6.57 4.08
C ALA A 56 8.15 -5.48 3.54
N PRO A 57 8.04 -4.32 4.20
CA PRO A 57 7.28 -3.20 3.68
C PRO A 57 7.86 -2.64 2.37
N SER A 58 6.98 -2.22 1.48
CA SER A 58 7.34 -1.49 0.27
C SER A 58 7.58 -0.02 0.58
N ILE A 59 8.62 0.54 -0.03
CA ILE A 59 8.92 1.97 -0.01
C ILE A 59 8.56 2.54 -1.38
N ILE A 60 7.56 3.43 -1.41
CA ILE A 60 7.03 4.00 -2.65
C ILE A 60 7.31 5.51 -2.63
N MET A 61 7.98 6.01 -3.66
CA MET A 61 8.28 7.44 -3.76
C MET A 61 7.01 8.20 -4.15
N LEU A 62 6.74 9.31 -3.47
CA LEU A 62 5.58 10.15 -3.76
C LEU A 62 5.59 10.75 -5.17
N SER A 63 6.77 10.85 -5.79
CA SER A 63 6.94 11.30 -7.17
C SER A 63 6.40 10.32 -8.20
N ASP A 64 6.33 9.04 -7.85
CA ASP A 64 6.08 7.95 -8.80
C ASP A 64 4.59 7.53 -8.75
N ILE A 65 3.87 7.97 -7.71
CA ILE A 65 2.46 7.66 -7.52
C ILE A 65 1.60 8.46 -8.52
N SER A 66 0.92 7.73 -9.40
CA SER A 66 -0.07 8.28 -10.35
C SER A 66 -1.47 8.33 -9.74
N LEU A 67 -1.84 7.33 -8.92
CA LEU A 67 -3.17 7.21 -8.34
C LEU A 67 -3.13 6.63 -6.92
N VAL A 68 -4.00 7.18 -6.07
CA VAL A 68 -4.27 6.67 -4.73
C VAL A 68 -5.77 6.51 -4.56
N GLN A 69 -6.19 5.35 -4.07
CA GLN A 69 -7.60 5.06 -3.82
C GLN A 69 -7.81 4.57 -2.39
N PHE A 70 -8.90 5.06 -1.79
CA PHE A 70 -9.41 4.62 -0.49
C PHE A 70 -10.87 4.26 -0.64
N ASP A 71 -11.39 3.45 0.29
CA ASP A 71 -12.81 3.12 0.40
C ASP A 71 -13.45 2.59 -0.89
N THR A 72 -12.69 1.78 -1.64
CA THR A 72 -13.22 1.14 -2.84
C THR A 72 -13.84 -0.21 -2.48
N PRO A 73 -14.86 -0.69 -3.21
CA PRO A 73 -15.35 -2.05 -3.04
C PRO A 73 -14.25 -3.11 -3.15
N TYR A 74 -13.22 -2.85 -3.96
CA TYR A 74 -12.08 -3.75 -4.13
C TYR A 74 -11.23 -3.86 -2.86
N VAL A 75 -10.76 -2.71 -2.31
CA VAL A 75 -10.02 -2.68 -1.04
C VAL A 75 -10.84 -3.32 0.07
N ASN A 76 -12.09 -2.87 0.22
CA ASN A 76 -12.94 -3.29 1.33
C ASN A 76 -13.26 -4.80 1.27
N THR A 77 -13.32 -5.39 0.07
CA THR A 77 -13.53 -6.83 -0.10
C THR A 77 -12.30 -7.61 0.34
N PHE A 78 -11.11 -7.26 -0.13
CA PHE A 78 -9.88 -7.91 0.32
C PHE A 78 -9.72 -7.77 1.83
N TRP A 79 -9.87 -6.55 2.36
CA TRP A 79 -9.68 -6.27 3.78
C TRP A 79 -10.56 -7.12 4.70
N LYS A 80 -11.78 -7.42 4.27
CA LYS A 80 -12.73 -8.24 5.04
C LYS A 80 -12.28 -9.70 5.22
N TYR A 81 -11.52 -10.24 4.27
CA TYR A 81 -11.15 -11.65 4.23
C TYR A 81 -9.64 -11.89 4.35
N LEU A 82 -8.86 -10.81 4.41
CA LEU A 82 -7.42 -10.86 4.57
C LEU A 82 -7.07 -11.40 5.96
N ALA A 83 -6.22 -12.41 6.01
CA ALA A 83 -5.66 -12.89 7.26
C ALA A 83 -4.73 -11.81 7.85
N GLU A 84 -4.55 -11.80 9.17
CA GLU A 84 -3.60 -10.89 9.80
C GLU A 84 -2.17 -11.14 9.28
N PRO A 85 -1.31 -10.11 9.17
CA PRO A 85 0.10 -10.30 8.87
C PRO A 85 0.73 -11.25 9.89
N SER A 86 1.45 -12.27 9.44
CA SER A 86 2.25 -13.07 10.36
C SER A 86 3.30 -12.17 11.01
N ALA A 87 3.55 -12.34 12.31
CA ALA A 87 4.60 -11.61 13.00
C ALA A 87 5.92 -11.68 12.21
N PRO A 88 6.71 -10.59 12.16
CA PRO A 88 8.01 -10.60 11.49
C PRO A 88 8.80 -11.81 11.97
N LYS A 89 9.29 -12.63 11.06
CA LYS A 89 10.20 -13.71 11.43
C LYS A 89 11.49 -13.06 11.90
N ASP A 90 11.80 -13.18 13.21
CA ASP A 90 13.13 -12.85 13.72
C ASP A 90 14.14 -13.68 12.93
N ASN A 91 14.90 -13.02 12.05
CA ASN A 91 15.95 -13.68 11.29
C ASN A 91 17.18 -13.81 12.22
N PRO A 92 17.70 -15.01 12.49
CA PRO A 92 18.86 -15.21 13.37
C PRO A 92 20.16 -14.65 12.78
#